data_AF-A0A1U7H649-F1
#
_entry.id   AF-A0A1U7H649-F1
#
_cell.length_a   1.000
_cell.length_b   1.000
_cell.length_c   1.000
_cell.angle_alpha   90.00
_cell.angle_beta   90.00
_cell.angle_gamma   90.00
#
_symmetry.space_group_name_H-M   'P 1'
#
loop_
_entity.id
_entity.type
_entity.pdbx_description
1 polymer ?
#
loop_
_entity_poly.entity_id
_entity_poly.type
_entity_poly.pdbx_seq_one_letter_code
_entity_poly.pdbx_strand_id
1 'polypeptide(L)'
;MVGFEGGTLTIIGGRPSVGKSQIALFLALQMILLHKLPVIIFSLEMTKKQLEYRLWSLISVTPQYKDFNLIPLLSDRMRKHRAGFELLANWEFDSIAQIVGITSELPLYINDNRGVTVSGIASSCRQVQARVGKLGLVVVDYLQMMADPEFQNLIPPLSSQEKLQLEANLQEFGCIDPLVVWLSTGILLDGHNRYEICTRLQIPYKTVEIEITDRAAAVCWIANHQLGRRNITPETASYLRGKRYIHLRGNREDNLKQNLPNGKNFLSVENDLEQDLSKGKNPIKVDVAKSLAQQYKVSDRTIRNDAQFTEALDTLATAFGEEIKHLLLTRNTRLTKKDILLLAKVVQEEGKQLAQKLLDKKLNKCDIVQQIKSKQPVPNPHFVGELCQIIGKGDPELKKFSGCWCIIIEVNTYSCAVQTYRMDFPAVKLENLEPVYTPNEPTATKNCDRIRRLTDEIYKDFEPTHAAVMEVLGRLADPGSLTSKQERILAFLENEYNL
;
A
#
# COMPACT_ATOMS: atom_id res chain seq x y z
N MET A 1 18.27 45.94 -10.86
CA MET A 1 18.03 44.62 -10.26
C MET A 1 16.93 43.96 -11.05
N VAL A 2 17.14 42.73 -11.56
CA VAL A 2 16.07 41.94 -12.16
C VAL A 2 15.28 41.31 -11.00
N GLY A 3 13.99 41.65 -10.89
CA GLY A 3 13.07 41.13 -9.85
C GLY A 3 12.32 39.89 -10.33
N PHE A 4 11.20 39.55 -9.70
CA PHE A 4 10.31 38.50 -10.22
C PHE A 4 9.71 38.93 -11.56
N GLU A 5 9.95 38.15 -12.62
CA GLU A 5 9.39 38.38 -13.94
C GLU A 5 8.03 37.68 -14.09
N GLY A 6 7.08 38.35 -14.76
CA GLY A 6 5.76 37.80 -14.99
C GLY A 6 5.80 36.49 -15.79
N GLY A 7 5.07 35.47 -15.33
CA GLY A 7 5.02 34.16 -15.99
C GLY A 7 6.14 33.19 -15.59
N THR A 8 7.05 33.60 -14.70
CA THR A 8 8.12 32.72 -14.22
C THR A 8 7.69 31.89 -12.99
N LEU A 9 8.18 30.65 -12.91
CA LEU A 9 8.06 29.80 -11.73
C LEU A 9 9.36 29.88 -10.92
N THR A 10 9.27 30.40 -9.69
CA THR A 10 10.40 30.39 -8.74
C THR A 10 10.19 29.33 -7.66
N ILE A 11 11.20 28.51 -7.42
CA ILE A 11 11.15 27.43 -6.41
C ILE A 11 12.06 27.79 -5.24
N ILE A 12 11.51 27.79 -4.02
CA ILE A 12 12.25 27.99 -2.77
C ILE A 12 12.47 26.64 -2.10
N GLY A 13 13.67 26.07 -2.27
CA GLY A 13 14.08 24.82 -1.64
C GLY A 13 14.80 25.04 -0.30
N GLY A 14 14.55 24.17 0.68
CA GLY A 14 15.25 24.20 1.97
C GLY A 14 14.80 23.11 2.94
N ARG A 15 15.62 22.77 3.93
CA ARG A 15 15.28 21.77 4.96
C ARG A 15 14.08 22.21 5.82
N PRO A 16 13.35 21.30 6.48
CA PRO A 16 12.37 21.68 7.50
C PRO A 16 12.97 22.64 8.54
N SER A 17 12.13 23.51 9.09
CA SER A 17 12.50 24.45 10.17
C SER A 17 13.57 25.53 9.85
N VAL A 18 13.99 25.68 8.59
CA VAL A 18 14.92 26.77 8.17
C VAL A 18 14.24 28.11 7.87
N GLY A 19 12.91 28.20 8.07
CA GLY A 19 12.16 29.44 7.85
C GLY A 19 11.60 29.64 6.43
N LYS A 20 11.45 28.58 5.63
CA LYS A 20 10.88 28.67 4.26
C LYS A 20 9.56 29.43 4.19
N SER A 21 8.58 29.06 5.02
CA SER A 21 7.27 29.73 5.04
C SER A 21 7.39 31.19 5.50
N GLN A 22 8.37 31.51 6.34
CA GLN A 22 8.64 32.89 6.76
C GLN A 22 9.21 33.72 5.60
N ILE A 23 10.12 33.15 4.81
CA ILE A 23 10.67 33.78 3.60
C ILE A 23 9.55 33.99 2.57
N ALA A 24 8.69 32.99 2.37
CA ALA A 24 7.56 33.10 1.45
C ALA A 24 6.59 34.23 1.86
N LEU A 25 6.25 34.32 3.14
CA LEU A 25 5.46 35.43 3.69
C LEU A 25 6.16 36.78 3.55
N PHE A 26 7.47 36.83 3.74
CA PHE A 26 8.26 38.05 3.53
C PHE A 26 8.19 38.53 2.09
N LEU A 27 8.42 37.65 1.12
CA LEU A 27 8.34 37.98 -0.30
C LEU A 27 6.92 38.42 -0.70
N ALA A 28 5.89 37.75 -0.18
CA ALA A 28 4.50 38.15 -0.35
C ALA A 28 4.24 39.58 0.18
N LEU A 29 4.71 39.87 1.40
CA LEU A 29 4.54 41.20 2.00
C LEU A 29 5.31 42.28 1.22
N GLN A 30 6.54 42.00 0.77
CA GLN A 30 7.31 42.96 -0.04
C GLN A 30 6.64 43.24 -1.40
N MET A 31 6.04 42.23 -2.04
CA MET A 31 5.27 42.43 -3.27
C MET A 31 4.10 43.39 -3.05
N ILE A 32 3.37 43.24 -1.94
CA ILE A 32 2.27 44.13 -1.57
C ILE A 32 2.77 45.55 -1.27
N LEU A 33 3.82 45.67 -0.45
CA LEU A 33 4.29 46.96 0.04
C LEU A 33 4.95 47.80 -1.04
N LEU A 34 5.87 47.19 -1.80
CA LEU A 34 6.72 47.87 -2.78
C LEU A 34 6.03 48.04 -4.13
N HIS A 35 5.27 47.03 -4.57
CA HIS A 35 4.68 47.02 -5.91
C HIS A 35 3.17 47.26 -5.91
N LYS A 36 2.52 47.33 -4.73
CA LYS A 36 1.07 47.55 -4.58
C LYS A 36 0.23 46.53 -5.37
N LEU A 37 0.74 45.31 -5.49
CA LEU A 37 0.05 44.22 -6.18
C LEU A 37 -0.50 43.21 -5.17
N PRO A 38 -1.76 42.75 -5.33
CA PRO A 38 -2.35 41.69 -4.52
C PRO A 38 -1.58 40.37 -4.62
N VAL A 39 -1.55 39.64 -3.51
CA VAL A 39 -0.90 38.32 -3.41
C VAL A 39 -1.89 37.29 -2.89
N ILE A 40 -1.81 36.07 -3.44
CA ILE A 40 -2.55 34.91 -2.94
C ILE A 40 -1.57 33.84 -2.47
N ILE A 41 -1.85 33.27 -1.30
CA ILE A 41 -1.09 32.19 -0.68
C ILE A 41 -1.98 30.96 -0.58
N PHE A 42 -1.55 29.86 -1.19
CA PHE A 42 -2.10 28.53 -1.00
C PHE A 42 -1.20 27.78 -0.04
N SER A 43 -1.73 27.44 1.13
CA SER A 43 -0.98 26.76 2.18
C SER A 43 -1.54 25.37 2.37
N LEU A 44 -0.84 24.37 1.86
CA LEU A 44 -1.27 22.97 1.94
C LEU A 44 -0.75 22.27 3.20
N GLU A 45 0.21 22.88 3.89
CA GLU A 45 0.77 22.38 5.15
C GLU A 45 0.19 23.14 6.35
N MET A 46 0.29 24.47 6.32
CA MET A 46 -0.03 25.32 7.46
C MET A 46 -1.49 25.80 7.43
N THR A 47 -2.13 25.87 8.58
CA THR A 47 -3.45 26.53 8.70
C THR A 47 -3.31 28.03 8.52
N LYS A 48 -4.40 28.70 8.11
CA LYS A 48 -4.46 30.16 7.97
C LYS A 48 -4.03 30.85 9.26
N LYS A 49 -4.52 30.36 10.40
CA LYS A 49 -4.18 30.84 11.75
C LYS A 49 -2.69 30.73 12.11
N GLN A 50 -1.97 29.75 11.56
CA GLN A 50 -0.52 29.61 11.79
C GLN A 50 0.27 30.56 10.88
N LEU A 51 -0.23 30.87 9.69
CA LEU A 51 0.36 31.87 8.80
C LEU A 51 0.12 33.30 9.29
N GLU A 52 -1.08 33.60 9.80
CA GLU A 52 -1.41 34.89 10.41
C GLU A 52 -0.41 35.28 11.50
N TYR A 53 -0.03 34.35 12.38
CA TYR A 53 0.91 34.65 13.48
C TYR A 53 2.33 34.91 13.02
N ARG A 54 2.72 34.28 11.92
CA ARG A 54 3.99 34.56 11.27
C ARG A 54 3.95 35.90 10.56
N LEU A 55 2.83 36.23 9.93
CA LEU A 55 2.59 37.53 9.32
C LEU A 55 2.60 38.64 10.38
N TRP A 56 1.98 38.46 11.54
CA TRP A 56 1.97 39.45 12.62
C TRP A 56 3.37 39.67 13.18
N SER A 57 4.09 38.57 13.45
CA SER A 57 5.50 38.64 13.85
C SER A 57 6.33 39.39 12.81
N LEU A 58 6.12 39.11 11.52
CA LEU A 58 6.80 39.79 10.43
C LEU A 58 6.48 41.29 10.37
N ILE A 59 5.20 41.66 10.44
CA ILE A 59 4.75 43.05 10.40
C ILE A 59 5.33 43.85 11.57
N SER A 60 5.37 43.26 12.77
CA SER A 60 5.89 43.91 13.98
C SER A 60 7.35 44.36 13.88
N VAL A 61 8.13 43.76 12.97
CA VAL A 61 9.54 44.08 12.74
C VAL A 61 9.80 44.68 11.35
N THR A 62 8.76 44.88 10.54
CA THR A 62 8.89 45.39 9.17
C THR A 62 9.09 46.92 9.20
N PRO A 63 10.18 47.46 8.63
CA PRO A 63 10.51 48.88 8.75
C PRO A 63 9.43 49.84 8.24
N GLN A 64 8.65 49.44 7.23
CA GLN A 64 7.55 50.25 6.67
C GLN A 64 6.41 50.51 7.67
N TYR A 65 6.33 49.76 8.78
CA TYR A 65 5.33 49.94 9.83
C TYR A 65 5.91 50.51 11.14
N LYS A 66 7.13 51.05 11.10
CA LYS A 66 7.82 51.59 12.29
C LYS A 66 7.04 52.72 12.98
N ASP A 67 6.31 53.52 12.21
CA ASP A 67 5.54 54.67 12.72
C ASP A 67 4.32 54.26 13.57
N PHE A 68 3.94 52.98 13.55
CA PHE A 68 2.88 52.44 14.39
C PHE A 68 3.35 52.12 15.82
N ASN A 69 4.64 52.34 16.15
CA ASN A 69 5.20 52.04 17.49
C ASN A 69 4.98 50.56 17.91
N LEU A 70 5.08 49.65 16.93
CA LEU A 70 4.92 48.22 17.15
C LEU A 70 6.10 47.66 17.94
N ILE A 71 5.80 46.83 18.94
CA ILE A 71 6.82 46.09 19.67
C ILE A 71 6.99 44.71 19.00
N PRO A 72 8.22 44.21 18.79
CA PRO A 72 8.47 42.93 18.16
C PRO A 72 7.70 41.78 18.82
N LEU A 73 6.92 41.05 18.02
CA LEU A 73 6.16 39.88 18.45
C LEU A 73 6.85 38.59 18.00
N LEU A 74 6.94 37.62 18.90
CA LEU A 74 7.44 36.29 18.58
C LEU A 74 6.28 35.35 18.26
N SER A 75 6.33 34.67 17.11
CA SER A 75 5.29 33.69 16.73
C SER A 75 5.10 32.58 17.76
N ASP A 76 6.15 32.21 18.49
CA ASP A 76 6.08 31.18 19.53
C ASP A 76 5.29 31.63 20.77
N ARG A 77 5.43 32.90 21.18
CA ARG A 77 4.64 33.49 22.28
C ARG A 77 3.14 33.44 21.98
N MET A 78 2.76 33.86 20.78
CA MET A 78 1.35 33.82 20.32
C MET A 78 0.80 32.39 20.23
N ARG A 79 1.67 31.41 19.90
CA ARG A 79 1.31 29.99 19.88
C ARG A 79 1.06 29.46 21.30
N LYS A 80 1.99 29.69 22.23
CA LYS A 80 1.89 29.27 23.63
C LYS A 80 0.68 29.86 24.34
N HIS A 81 0.35 31.11 24.04
CA HIS A 81 -0.84 31.76 24.57
C HIS A 81 -2.15 31.08 24.18
N ARG A 82 -2.34 30.76 22.89
CA ARG A 82 -3.53 30.03 22.47
C ARG A 82 -3.65 28.63 23.06
N ALA A 83 -2.51 27.99 23.28
CA ALA A 83 -2.46 26.67 23.88
C ALA A 83 -2.67 26.71 25.41
N GLY A 84 -2.83 27.90 26.00
CA GLY A 84 -3.07 28.07 27.44
C GLY A 84 -1.81 27.92 28.30
N PHE A 85 -0.62 27.82 27.70
CA PHE A 85 0.63 27.62 28.42
C PHE A 85 1.20 28.92 29.00
N GLU A 86 0.95 30.06 28.36
CA GLU A 86 1.55 31.34 28.76
C GLU A 86 0.65 32.53 28.38
N LEU A 87 0.34 33.43 29.31
CA LEU A 87 -0.50 34.59 28.99
C LEU A 87 0.31 35.69 28.27
N LEU A 88 -0.28 36.30 27.24
CA LEU A 88 0.30 37.51 26.64
C LEU A 88 0.17 38.69 27.61
N ALA A 89 1.14 39.59 27.57
CA ALA A 89 1.12 40.85 28.30
C ALA A 89 0.22 41.88 27.59
N ASN A 90 -0.25 42.89 28.33
CA ASN A 90 -1.12 43.95 27.78
C ASN A 90 -0.49 44.65 26.56
N TRP A 91 0.81 44.95 26.61
CA TRP A 91 1.51 45.60 25.49
C TRP A 91 1.56 44.72 24.22
N GLU A 92 1.55 43.38 24.37
CA GLU A 92 1.46 42.47 23.22
C GLU A 92 0.08 42.52 22.61
N PHE A 93 -0.98 42.57 23.43
CA PHE A 93 -2.35 42.76 22.95
C PHE A 93 -2.50 44.09 22.20
N ASP A 94 -1.91 45.18 22.69
CA ASP A 94 -1.93 46.48 22.03
C ASP A 94 -1.26 46.42 20.64
N SER A 95 -0.08 45.78 20.56
CA SER A 95 0.62 45.58 19.28
C SER A 95 -0.17 44.70 18.33
N ILE A 96 -0.78 43.61 18.82
CA ILE A 96 -1.63 42.72 18.02
C ILE A 96 -2.85 43.48 17.48
N ALA A 97 -3.51 44.30 18.30
CA ALA A 97 -4.68 45.07 17.88
C ALA A 97 -4.35 46.00 16.71
N GLN A 98 -3.22 46.71 16.78
CA GLN A 98 -2.75 47.56 15.68
C GLN A 98 -2.42 46.75 14.42
N ILE A 99 -1.71 45.64 14.56
CA ILE A 99 -1.36 44.76 13.45
C ILE A 99 -2.60 44.19 12.78
N VAL A 100 -3.63 43.83 13.55
CA VAL A 100 -4.91 43.34 13.00
C VAL A 100 -5.54 44.42 12.10
N GLY A 101 -5.54 45.68 12.53
CA GLY A 101 -5.99 46.80 11.71
C GLY A 101 -5.21 46.91 10.40
N ILE A 102 -3.88 46.88 10.46
CA ILE A 102 -3.01 46.90 9.27
C ILE A 102 -3.35 45.72 8.35
N THR A 103 -3.43 44.50 8.90
CA THR A 103 -3.66 43.29 8.11
C THR A 103 -5.04 43.23 7.45
N SER A 104 -6.05 43.89 8.02
CA SER A 104 -7.40 43.92 7.42
C SER A 104 -7.46 44.66 6.09
N GLU A 105 -6.53 45.60 5.85
CA GLU A 105 -6.47 46.38 4.62
C GLU A 105 -5.49 45.79 3.59
N LEU A 106 -4.72 44.76 3.96
CA LEU A 106 -3.75 44.16 3.05
C LEU A 106 -4.45 43.38 1.93
N PRO A 107 -4.07 43.59 0.65
CA PRO A 107 -4.55 42.78 -0.47
C PRO A 107 -3.88 41.40 -0.50
N LEU A 108 -3.99 40.66 0.61
CA LEU A 108 -3.43 39.34 0.84
C LEU A 108 -4.54 38.32 1.03
N TYR A 109 -4.58 37.31 0.16
CA TYR A 109 -5.56 36.23 0.22
C TYR A 109 -4.87 34.96 0.68
N ILE A 110 -5.44 34.25 1.66
CA ILE A 110 -4.89 32.98 2.17
C ILE A 110 -5.95 31.90 2.01
N ASN A 111 -5.56 30.81 1.34
CA ASN A 111 -6.34 29.59 1.22
C ASN A 111 -5.55 28.44 1.87
N ASP A 112 -6.06 27.92 2.98
CA ASP A 112 -5.46 26.81 3.73
C ASP A 112 -6.17 25.47 3.48
N ASN A 113 -6.91 25.37 2.37
CA ASN A 113 -7.50 24.11 1.95
C ASN A 113 -6.41 23.15 1.46
N ARG A 114 -6.01 22.23 2.35
CA ARG A 114 -5.02 21.16 2.09
C ARG A 114 -5.38 20.24 0.92
N GLY A 115 -6.64 20.25 0.48
CA GLY A 115 -7.16 19.44 -0.62
C GLY A 115 -7.31 20.16 -1.96
N VAL A 116 -6.76 21.36 -2.12
CA VAL A 116 -6.92 22.11 -3.38
C VAL A 116 -6.10 21.48 -4.52
N THR A 117 -6.74 21.22 -5.65
CA THR A 117 -6.06 20.73 -6.87
C THR A 117 -5.38 21.87 -7.61
N VAL A 118 -4.45 21.56 -8.52
CA VAL A 118 -3.81 22.58 -9.39
C VAL A 118 -4.86 23.38 -10.19
N SER A 119 -5.89 22.70 -10.70
CA SER A 119 -7.03 23.36 -11.36
C SER A 119 -7.83 24.25 -10.40
N GLY A 120 -8.01 23.79 -9.15
CA GLY A 120 -8.62 24.58 -8.08
C GLY A 120 -7.84 25.85 -7.75
N ILE A 121 -6.51 25.75 -7.64
CA ILE A 121 -5.59 26.90 -7.46
C ILE A 121 -5.77 27.89 -8.61
N ALA A 122 -5.69 27.42 -9.86
CA ALA A 122 -5.87 28.27 -11.04
C ALA A 122 -7.24 28.96 -11.07
N SER A 123 -8.30 28.25 -10.69
CA SER A 123 -9.65 28.80 -10.58
C SER A 123 -9.74 29.90 -9.53
N SER A 124 -9.22 29.67 -8.31
CA SER A 124 -9.16 30.69 -7.25
C SER A 124 -8.36 31.92 -7.67
N CYS A 125 -7.21 31.74 -8.34
CA CYS A 125 -6.44 32.85 -8.89
C CYS A 125 -7.28 33.67 -9.89
N ARG A 126 -7.96 33.03 -10.85
CA ARG A 126 -8.84 33.72 -11.81
C ARG A 126 -9.97 34.49 -11.12
N GLN A 127 -10.59 33.91 -10.10
CA GLN A 127 -11.66 34.57 -9.35
C GLN A 127 -11.18 35.81 -8.61
N VAL A 128 -10.01 35.75 -7.97
CA VAL A 128 -9.43 36.90 -7.29
C VAL A 128 -9.01 37.94 -8.32
N GLN A 129 -8.31 37.55 -9.39
CA GLN A 129 -7.91 38.43 -10.49
C GLN A 129 -9.09 39.18 -11.11
N ALA A 130 -10.24 38.52 -11.28
CA ALA A 130 -11.46 39.17 -11.77
C ALA A 130 -11.99 40.26 -10.84
N ARG A 131 -11.77 40.15 -9.53
CA ARG A 131 -12.23 41.13 -8.52
C ARG A 131 -11.24 42.28 -8.31
N VAL A 132 -9.94 41.99 -8.25
CA VAL A 132 -8.90 42.97 -7.88
C VAL A 132 -8.03 43.41 -9.04
N GLY A 133 -8.28 42.91 -10.26
CA GLY A 133 -7.46 43.19 -11.42
C GLY A 133 -6.17 42.37 -11.40
N LYS A 134 -5.01 43.03 -11.51
CA LYS A 134 -3.73 42.34 -11.71
C LYS A 134 -3.21 41.70 -10.42
N LEU A 135 -3.00 40.37 -10.42
CA LEU A 135 -2.28 39.67 -9.36
C LEU A 135 -0.77 39.87 -9.49
N GLY A 136 -0.08 40.06 -8.37
CA GLY A 136 1.38 40.23 -8.31
C GLY A 136 2.14 38.93 -8.09
N LEU A 137 1.70 38.12 -7.13
CA LEU A 137 2.36 36.87 -6.75
C LEU A 137 1.34 35.81 -6.34
N VAL A 138 1.60 34.56 -6.75
CA VAL A 138 0.91 33.36 -6.27
C VAL A 138 1.94 32.53 -5.53
N VAL A 139 1.77 32.38 -4.21
CA VAL A 139 2.64 31.56 -3.37
C VAL A 139 1.93 30.24 -3.11
N VAL A 140 2.64 29.13 -3.28
CA VAL A 140 2.15 27.80 -2.92
C VAL A 140 3.12 27.21 -1.90
N ASP A 141 2.72 27.15 -0.64
CA ASP A 141 3.45 26.45 0.42
C ASP A 141 3.03 24.98 0.38
N TYR A 142 3.85 24.20 -0.31
CA TYR A 142 3.69 22.77 -0.48
C TYR A 142 4.88 22.07 0.15
N LEU A 143 4.66 21.39 1.27
CA LEU A 143 5.60 20.41 1.79
C LEU A 143 5.02 19.01 1.54
N GLN A 144 5.82 18.19 0.87
CA GLN A 144 5.69 16.74 0.93
C GLN A 144 5.95 16.32 2.38
N MET A 145 5.05 15.53 2.96
CA MET A 145 5.34 14.87 4.23
C MET A 145 6.60 14.02 4.07
N MET A 146 7.49 14.10 5.07
CA MET A 146 8.68 13.27 5.08
C MET A 146 8.29 11.85 5.46
N ALA A 147 8.37 10.92 4.52
CA ALA A 147 8.32 9.50 4.80
C ALA A 147 9.69 9.07 5.34
N ASP A 148 9.75 8.74 6.62
CA ASP A 148 10.96 8.18 7.22
C ASP A 148 11.05 6.68 6.88
N PRO A 149 12.16 6.21 6.28
CA PRO A 149 12.30 4.80 5.90
C PRO A 149 12.16 3.84 7.08
N GLU A 150 12.65 4.21 8.27
CA GLU A 150 12.53 3.36 9.47
C GLU A 150 11.05 3.15 9.83
N PHE A 151 10.28 4.24 9.81
CA PHE A 151 8.86 4.20 10.16
C PHE A 151 8.02 3.51 9.10
N GLN A 152 8.34 3.73 7.82
CA GLN A 152 7.71 3.01 6.71
C GLN A 152 7.96 1.51 6.81
N ASN A 153 9.18 1.09 7.16
CA ASN A 153 9.57 -0.31 7.27
C ASN A 153 8.96 -1.03 8.48
N LEU A 154 8.35 -0.31 9.43
CA LEU A 154 7.54 -0.91 10.50
C LEU A 154 6.15 -1.33 10.01
N ILE A 155 5.70 -0.77 8.89
CA ILE A 155 4.40 -1.07 8.30
C ILE A 155 4.60 -2.21 7.29
N PRO A 156 3.92 -3.35 7.47
CA PRO A 156 3.95 -4.40 6.46
C PRO A 156 3.45 -3.88 5.11
N PRO A 157 4.14 -4.21 4.00
CA PRO A 157 3.70 -3.84 2.68
C PRO A 157 2.38 -4.54 2.38
N LEU A 158 1.50 -3.82 1.68
CA LEU A 158 0.25 -4.40 1.18
C LEU A 158 0.57 -5.38 0.05
N SER A 159 -0.20 -6.47 -0.03
CA SER A 159 -0.20 -7.31 -1.22
C SER A 159 -0.68 -6.51 -2.44
N SER A 160 -0.36 -6.97 -3.66
CA SER A 160 -0.79 -6.28 -4.89
C SER A 160 -2.31 -6.11 -4.95
N GLN A 161 -3.08 -7.10 -4.48
CA GLN A 161 -4.55 -7.03 -4.42
C GLN A 161 -5.02 -5.99 -3.39
N GLU A 162 -4.45 -5.97 -2.18
CA GLU A 162 -4.80 -4.97 -1.17
C GLU A 162 -4.42 -3.55 -1.59
N LYS A 163 -3.29 -3.38 -2.29
CA LYS A 163 -2.85 -2.09 -2.82
C LYS A 163 -3.80 -1.60 -3.91
N LEU A 164 -4.21 -2.47 -4.84
CA LEU A 164 -5.20 -2.14 -5.88
C LEU A 164 -6.56 -1.78 -5.27
N GLN A 165 -7.03 -2.54 -4.28
CA GLN A 165 -8.28 -2.25 -3.58
C GLN A 165 -8.21 -0.91 -2.84
N LEU A 166 -7.09 -0.63 -2.16
CA LEU A 166 -6.88 0.65 -1.49
C LEU A 166 -6.89 1.81 -2.49
N GLU A 167 -6.24 1.63 -3.64
CA GLU A 167 -6.22 2.64 -4.71
C GLU A 167 -7.62 2.91 -5.27
N ALA A 168 -8.39 1.87 -5.58
CA ALA A 168 -9.77 2.00 -6.04
C ALA A 168 -10.64 2.75 -5.00
N ASN A 169 -10.53 2.38 -3.72
CA ASN A 169 -11.27 3.05 -2.64
C ASN A 169 -10.90 4.53 -2.51
N LEU A 170 -9.61 4.87 -2.64
CA LEU A 170 -9.15 6.26 -2.56
C LEU A 170 -9.61 7.08 -3.77
N GLN A 171 -9.69 6.49 -4.96
CA GLN A 171 -10.21 7.16 -6.16
C GLN A 171 -11.71 7.43 -6.05
N GLU A 172 -12.47 6.45 -5.54
CA GLU A 172 -13.93 6.55 -5.44
C GLU A 172 -14.39 7.49 -4.31
N PHE A 173 -13.78 7.36 -3.13
CA PHE A 173 -14.26 8.04 -1.91
C PHE A 173 -13.31 9.13 -1.39
N GLY A 174 -12.12 9.27 -1.98
CA GLY A 174 -11.06 10.15 -1.47
C GLY A 174 -10.37 9.60 -0.22
N CYS A 175 -9.39 10.36 0.30
CA CYS A 175 -8.71 9.99 1.54
C CYS A 175 -9.53 10.45 2.77
N ILE A 176 -10.51 9.63 3.17
CA ILE A 176 -11.40 9.92 4.30
C ILE A 176 -10.62 9.98 5.62
N ASP A 177 -9.83 8.95 5.89
CA ASP A 177 -9.02 8.89 7.10
C ASP A 177 -7.81 9.83 6.99
N PRO A 178 -7.57 10.69 7.99
CA PRO A 178 -6.43 11.58 7.98
C PRO A 178 -5.11 10.80 8.11
N LEU A 179 -4.04 11.37 7.55
CA LEU A 179 -2.67 10.89 7.72
C LEU A 179 -2.11 11.44 9.03
N VAL A 180 -1.39 10.63 9.80
CA VAL A 180 -0.92 11.03 11.13
C VAL A 180 0.52 11.48 11.06
N VAL A 181 0.80 12.69 11.53
CA VAL A 181 2.10 13.35 11.42
C VAL A 181 2.64 13.68 12.79
N TRP A 182 3.95 13.56 12.97
CA TRP A 182 4.64 14.00 14.17
C TRP A 182 4.78 15.53 14.18
N LEU A 183 4.12 16.19 15.13
CA LEU A 183 4.00 17.65 15.22
C LEU A 183 5.33 18.41 15.18
N SER A 184 6.36 17.93 15.90
CA SER A 184 7.63 18.67 16.01
C SER A 184 8.55 18.51 14.79
N THR A 185 8.36 17.45 14.00
CA THR A 185 9.28 17.10 12.91
C THR A 185 8.65 17.10 11.52
N GLY A 186 7.32 17.00 11.42
CA GLY A 186 6.61 16.86 10.15
C GLY A 186 6.75 15.46 9.51
N ILE A 187 7.25 14.47 10.26
CA ILE A 187 7.43 13.10 9.78
C ILE A 187 6.10 12.34 9.79
N LEU A 188 5.82 11.59 8.73
CA LEU A 188 4.66 10.71 8.64
C LEU A 188 4.80 9.51 9.60
N LEU A 189 3.80 9.30 10.45
CA LEU A 189 3.74 8.20 11.41
C LEU A 189 2.77 7.09 10.98
N ASP A 190 1.62 7.45 10.41
CA ASP A 190 0.66 6.46 9.88
C ASP A 190 0.00 6.96 8.59
N GLY A 191 -0.34 6.00 7.73
CA GLY A 191 -0.94 6.27 6.43
C GLY A 191 0.04 6.29 5.27
N HIS A 192 1.23 5.69 5.39
CA HIS A 192 2.26 5.65 4.33
C HIS A 192 1.74 5.17 2.97
N ASN A 193 0.99 4.07 2.92
CA ASN A 193 0.40 3.57 1.66
C ASN A 193 -0.63 4.55 1.06
N ARG A 194 -1.46 5.17 1.91
CA ARG A 194 -2.42 6.19 1.48
C ARG A 194 -1.69 7.43 0.97
N TYR A 195 -0.65 7.87 1.66
CA TYR A 195 0.16 9.01 1.27
C TYR A 195 0.80 8.80 -0.10
N GLU A 196 1.41 7.64 -0.35
CA GLU A 196 2.01 7.30 -1.65
C GLU A 196 0.97 7.41 -2.77
N ILE A 197 -0.19 6.76 -2.61
CA ILE A 197 -1.25 6.71 -3.62
C ILE A 197 -1.87 8.11 -3.82
N CYS A 198 -2.22 8.80 -2.74
CA CYS A 198 -2.82 10.12 -2.80
C CYS A 198 -1.88 11.15 -3.42
N THR A 199 -0.57 11.07 -3.15
CA THR A 199 0.42 11.94 -3.78
C THR A 199 0.53 11.65 -5.27
N ARG A 200 0.62 10.37 -5.66
CA ARG A 200 0.72 9.96 -7.07
C ARG A 200 -0.53 10.34 -7.88
N LEU A 201 -1.71 10.13 -7.32
CA LEU A 201 -3.00 10.39 -7.98
C LEU A 201 -3.54 11.80 -7.73
N GLN A 202 -2.80 12.65 -7.00
CA GLN A 202 -3.22 13.99 -6.60
C GLN A 202 -4.58 14.01 -5.88
N ILE A 203 -4.85 12.98 -5.07
CA ILE A 203 -6.06 12.89 -4.26
C ILE A 203 -5.86 13.73 -3.00
N PRO A 204 -6.77 14.67 -2.69
CA PRO A 204 -6.79 15.41 -1.44
C PRO A 204 -6.76 14.53 -0.19
N TYR A 205 -5.98 14.91 0.81
CA TYR A 205 -5.97 14.26 2.11
C TYR A 205 -5.90 15.26 3.27
N LYS A 206 -6.39 14.84 4.44
CA LYS A 206 -6.27 15.57 5.69
C LYS A 206 -5.10 15.01 6.50
N THR A 207 -4.52 15.83 7.36
CA THR A 207 -3.49 15.40 8.31
C THR A 207 -3.93 15.72 9.74
N VAL A 208 -3.56 14.83 10.67
CA VAL A 208 -3.69 15.04 12.12
C VAL A 208 -2.30 15.01 12.72
N GLU A 209 -1.96 16.04 13.47
CA GLU A 209 -0.66 16.20 14.10
C GLU A 209 -0.73 15.66 15.53
N ILE A 210 0.24 14.84 15.92
CA ILE A 210 0.40 14.33 17.29
C ILE A 210 1.76 14.67 17.85
N GLU A 211 1.80 14.98 19.13
CA GLU A 211 3.04 15.25 19.84
C GLU A 211 3.64 13.94 20.37
N ILE A 212 4.89 13.68 20.01
CA ILE A 212 5.67 12.53 20.46
C ILE A 212 7.01 13.07 20.98
N THR A 213 7.47 12.50 22.11
CA THR A 213 8.67 12.95 22.83
C THR A 213 9.96 12.67 22.07
N ASP A 214 10.14 11.43 21.62
CA ASP A 214 11.35 10.97 20.95
C ASP A 214 11.06 9.93 19.85
N ARG A 215 12.09 9.54 19.09
CA ARG A 215 11.94 8.53 18.03
C ARG A 215 11.54 7.16 18.58
N ALA A 216 11.97 6.79 19.79
CA ALA A 216 11.62 5.50 20.38
C ALA A 216 10.12 5.44 20.74
N ALA A 217 9.56 6.55 21.24
CA ALA A 217 8.14 6.73 21.46
C ALA A 217 7.37 6.70 20.13
N ALA A 218 7.91 7.27 19.05
CA ALA A 218 7.31 7.20 17.71
C ALA A 218 7.22 5.74 17.21
N VAL A 219 8.31 4.98 17.31
CA VAL A 219 8.32 3.55 16.95
C VAL A 219 7.28 2.76 17.76
N CYS A 220 7.20 3.01 19.07
CA CYS A 220 6.22 2.38 19.95
C CYS A 220 4.77 2.72 19.56
N TRP A 221 4.51 4.00 19.24
CA TRP A 221 3.21 4.48 18.82
C TRP A 221 2.77 3.82 17.51
N ILE A 222 3.65 3.81 16.49
CA ILE A 222 3.40 3.18 15.19
C ILE A 222 3.10 1.70 15.38
N ALA A 223 3.95 0.98 16.12
CA ALA A 223 3.79 -0.44 16.36
C ALA A 223 2.46 -0.76 17.08
N ASN A 224 2.06 0.06 18.06
CA ASN A 224 0.78 -0.10 18.75
C ASN A 224 -0.41 0.14 17.82
N HIS A 225 -0.34 1.17 16.97
CA HIS A 225 -1.37 1.47 15.98
C HIS A 225 -1.55 0.33 14.96
N GLN A 226 -0.44 -0.24 14.49
CA GLN A 226 -0.45 -1.40 13.60
C GLN A 226 -1.00 -2.68 14.28
N LEU A 227 -0.67 -2.89 15.56
CA LEU A 227 -1.18 -4.04 16.35
C LEU A 227 -2.70 -3.98 16.59
N GLY A 228 -3.31 -2.80 16.50
CA GLY A 228 -4.77 -2.62 16.57
C GLY A 228 -5.52 -3.04 15.30
N ARG A 229 -4.83 -3.37 14.20
CA ARG A 229 -5.46 -3.77 12.94
C ARG A 229 -6.08 -5.17 13.05
N ARG A 230 -7.28 -5.34 12.50
CA ARG A 230 -8.03 -6.61 12.54
C ARG A 230 -7.34 -7.76 11.78
N ASN A 231 -6.56 -7.43 10.74
CA ASN A 231 -5.98 -8.39 9.79
C ASN A 231 -4.45 -8.39 9.82
N ILE A 232 -3.84 -8.60 10.99
CA ILE A 232 -2.38 -8.70 11.14
C ILE A 232 -1.93 -10.16 11.29
N THR A 233 -0.83 -10.55 10.64
CA THR A 233 -0.28 -11.92 10.79
C THR A 233 0.29 -12.13 12.20
N PRO A 234 0.25 -13.36 12.75
CA PRO A 234 0.88 -13.65 14.04
C PRO A 234 2.36 -13.27 14.10
N GLU A 235 3.08 -13.45 12.99
CA GLU A 235 4.49 -13.12 12.81
C GLU A 235 4.72 -11.60 12.88
N THR A 236 3.91 -10.81 12.16
CA THR A 236 3.94 -9.35 12.24
C THR A 236 3.59 -8.88 13.65
N ALA A 237 2.55 -9.46 14.27
CA ALA A 237 2.18 -9.09 15.62
C ALA A 237 3.31 -9.38 16.62
N SER A 238 4.03 -10.49 16.44
CA SER A 238 5.25 -10.79 17.21
C SER A 238 6.36 -9.79 16.98
N TYR A 239 6.66 -9.44 15.73
CA TYR A 239 7.68 -8.43 15.40
C TYR A 239 7.37 -7.08 16.05
N LEU A 240 6.13 -6.59 15.94
CA LEU A 240 5.73 -5.31 16.50
C LEU A 240 5.72 -5.31 18.04
N ARG A 241 5.29 -6.40 18.69
CA ARG A 241 5.41 -6.53 20.15
C ARG A 241 6.86 -6.53 20.60
N GLY A 242 7.74 -7.21 19.87
CA GLY A 242 9.17 -7.21 20.13
C GLY A 242 9.79 -5.82 19.96
N LYS A 243 9.46 -5.08 18.90
CA LYS A 243 9.84 -3.66 18.72
C LYS A 243 9.40 -2.82 19.92
N ARG A 244 8.13 -2.90 20.33
CA ARG A 244 7.66 -2.17 21.52
C ARG A 244 8.47 -2.52 22.76
N TYR A 245 8.74 -3.80 23.01
CA TYR A 245 9.55 -4.20 24.15
C TYR A 245 10.99 -3.67 24.09
N ILE A 246 11.66 -3.75 22.93
CA ILE A 246 13.04 -3.28 22.75
C ILE A 246 13.16 -1.77 23.00
N HIS A 247 12.17 -0.99 22.54
CA HIS A 247 12.17 0.46 22.70
C HIS A 247 11.64 0.95 24.07
N LEU A 248 10.92 0.09 24.80
CA LEU A 248 10.43 0.37 26.15
C LEU A 248 11.33 -0.20 27.26
N ARG A 249 12.15 -1.24 27.00
CA ARG A 249 13.02 -1.86 28.01
C ARG A 249 14.13 -0.89 28.45
N GLY A 250 14.19 -0.58 29.74
CA GLY A 250 15.14 0.39 30.34
C GLY A 250 14.44 1.39 31.27
N ASN A 251 15.20 2.18 32.05
CA ASN A 251 14.63 3.24 32.88
C ASN A 251 14.17 4.42 32.00
N ARG A 252 12.91 4.39 31.55
CA ARG A 252 12.27 5.48 30.81
C ARG A 252 10.82 5.62 31.25
N GLU A 253 10.61 6.18 32.45
CA GLU A 253 9.28 6.43 33.03
C GLU A 253 8.38 7.28 32.11
N ASP A 254 8.95 8.11 31.23
CA ASP A 254 8.22 8.97 30.31
C ASP A 254 7.53 8.23 29.14
N ASN A 255 8.06 7.06 28.72
CA ASN A 255 7.55 6.35 27.55
C ASN A 255 6.33 5.45 27.84
N LEU A 256 6.02 5.19 29.12
CA LEU A 256 4.87 4.40 29.55
C LEU A 256 3.57 5.22 29.58
N LYS A 257 3.66 6.53 29.85
CA LYS A 257 2.48 7.42 30.02
C LYS A 257 1.71 7.69 28.73
N GLN A 258 2.33 7.50 27.55
CA GLN A 258 1.73 7.86 26.25
C GLN A 258 1.16 6.66 25.45
N ASN A 259 1.18 5.45 26.00
CA ASN A 259 0.91 4.21 25.24
C ASN A 259 -0.29 3.38 25.76
N LEU A 260 -1.29 4.03 26.36
CA LEU A 260 -2.49 3.35 26.87
C LEU A 260 -3.52 3.05 25.75
N PRO A 261 -4.18 1.88 25.80
CA PRO A 261 -5.08 1.40 24.76
C PRO A 261 -6.47 2.02 24.95
N ASN A 262 -6.64 3.27 24.52
CA ASN A 262 -7.90 3.89 24.08
C ASN A 262 -7.69 5.40 24.04
N GLY A 263 -7.44 5.92 22.84
CA GLY A 263 -7.25 7.34 22.57
C GLY A 263 -8.51 8.21 22.77
N LYS A 264 -9.11 8.21 23.96
CA LYS A 264 -10.14 9.19 24.33
C LYS A 264 -10.05 9.80 25.73
N ASN A 265 -9.22 9.32 26.66
CA ASN A 265 -8.99 10.03 27.92
C ASN A 265 -7.53 9.87 28.35
N PHE A 266 -6.81 10.99 28.41
CA PHE A 266 -5.57 11.11 29.19
C PHE A 266 -5.97 11.07 30.67
N LEU A 267 -6.06 9.88 31.26
CA LEU A 267 -6.01 9.73 32.71
C LEU A 267 -4.57 9.48 33.08
N SER A 268 -4.00 10.39 33.88
CA SER A 268 -2.68 10.23 34.45
C SER A 268 -2.63 8.94 35.26
N VAL A 269 -1.50 8.25 35.18
CA VAL A 269 -1.15 7.08 36.01
C VAL A 269 -1.14 7.42 37.52
N GLU A 270 -1.41 8.68 37.89
CA GLU A 270 -1.53 9.14 39.27
C GLU A 270 -2.64 8.42 40.04
N ASN A 271 -3.74 8.02 39.39
CA ASN A 271 -4.87 7.38 40.09
C ASN A 271 -4.59 5.92 40.53
N ASP A 272 -3.62 5.22 39.91
CA ASP A 272 -3.21 3.88 40.33
C ASP A 272 -2.02 3.92 41.30
N LEU A 273 -1.36 5.07 41.46
CA LEU A 273 -0.23 5.28 42.37
C LEU A 273 -0.67 5.71 43.78
N GLU A 274 -1.90 6.19 43.96
CA GLU A 274 -2.37 6.68 45.27
C GLU A 274 -2.88 5.58 46.22
N GLN A 275 -3.14 4.35 45.75
CA GLN A 275 -3.66 3.29 46.64
C GLN A 275 -2.59 2.49 47.42
N ASP A 276 -1.31 2.65 47.12
CA ASP A 276 -0.24 1.86 47.78
C ASP A 276 0.92 2.72 48.32
N LEU A 277 0.68 4.00 48.61
CA LEU A 277 1.64 4.88 49.30
C LEU A 277 1.65 4.64 50.82
N SER A 278 1.84 3.39 51.23
CA SER A 278 2.28 3.08 52.59
C SER A 278 3.65 2.38 52.59
N LYS A 279 4.64 3.13 53.10
CA LYS A 279 5.99 2.68 53.52
C LYS A 279 7.01 2.43 52.39
N GLY A 280 7.70 3.53 52.03
CA GLY A 280 9.14 3.59 51.75
C GLY A 280 9.77 2.39 51.02
N LYS A 281 9.58 2.32 49.70
CA LYS A 281 10.44 1.52 48.80
C LYS A 281 10.69 2.31 47.50
N ASN A 282 11.90 2.10 46.96
CA ASN A 282 12.42 2.61 45.67
C ASN A 282 11.36 2.62 44.55
N PRO A 283 11.48 3.52 43.55
CA PRO A 283 10.54 3.62 42.43
C PRO A 283 10.30 2.24 41.82
N ILE A 284 9.02 1.87 41.72
CA ILE A 284 8.59 0.56 41.23
C ILE A 284 9.09 0.41 39.80
N LYS A 285 10.14 -0.39 39.62
CA LYS A 285 10.67 -0.75 38.31
C LYS A 285 9.59 -1.51 37.55
N VAL A 286 8.81 -0.81 36.72
CA VAL A 286 7.73 -1.42 35.94
C VAL A 286 8.34 -2.46 35.03
N ASP A 287 7.97 -3.73 35.24
CA ASP A 287 8.38 -4.81 34.36
C ASP A 287 7.62 -4.67 33.04
N VAL A 288 8.25 -3.99 32.08
CA VAL A 288 7.72 -3.69 30.74
C VAL A 288 7.19 -4.95 30.05
N ALA A 289 7.87 -6.08 30.24
CA ALA A 289 7.46 -7.33 29.60
C ALA A 289 6.15 -7.86 30.20
N LYS A 290 5.95 -7.75 31.52
CA LYS A 290 4.67 -8.07 32.18
C LYS A 290 3.55 -7.13 31.75
N SER A 291 3.82 -5.83 31.65
CA SER A 291 2.83 -4.83 31.22
C SER A 291 2.34 -5.12 29.79
N LEU A 292 3.26 -5.32 28.83
CA LEU A 292 2.90 -5.66 27.45
C LEU A 292 2.22 -7.03 27.35
N ALA A 293 2.64 -8.00 28.15
CA ALA A 293 2.03 -9.32 28.23
C ALA A 293 0.55 -9.23 28.64
N GLN A 294 0.24 -8.44 29.67
CA GLN A 294 -1.13 -8.18 30.10
C GLN A 294 -1.94 -7.47 29.01
N GLN A 295 -1.38 -6.42 28.40
CA GLN A 295 -2.05 -5.64 27.34
C GLN A 295 -2.45 -6.53 26.15
N TYR A 296 -1.55 -7.41 25.70
CA TYR A 296 -1.77 -8.24 24.52
C TYR A 296 -2.27 -9.65 24.83
N LYS A 297 -2.58 -9.95 26.10
CA LYS A 297 -3.04 -11.27 26.56
C LYS A 297 -2.08 -12.41 26.17
N VAL A 298 -0.78 -12.18 26.31
CA VAL A 298 0.28 -13.17 26.07
C VAL A 298 1.13 -13.35 27.32
N SER A 299 2.02 -14.35 27.35
CA SER A 299 2.94 -14.51 28.48
C SER A 299 4.11 -13.51 28.41
N ASP A 300 4.65 -13.16 29.57
CA ASP A 300 5.89 -12.37 29.70
C ASP A 300 7.06 -13.02 28.92
N ARG A 301 7.16 -14.35 28.97
CA ARG A 301 8.12 -15.13 28.16
C ARG A 301 7.91 -14.92 26.66
N THR A 302 6.66 -14.83 26.20
CA THR A 302 6.34 -14.57 24.79
C THR A 302 6.85 -13.21 24.35
N ILE A 303 6.71 -12.16 25.18
CA ILE A 303 7.22 -10.82 24.86
C ILE A 303 8.74 -10.82 24.69
N ARG A 304 9.47 -11.50 25.59
CA ARG A 304 10.93 -11.61 25.48
C ARG A 304 11.36 -12.43 24.24
N ASN A 305 10.64 -13.51 23.93
CA ASN A 305 10.87 -14.29 22.71
C ASN A 305 10.58 -13.48 21.44
N ASP A 306 9.53 -12.66 21.44
CA ASP A 306 9.16 -11.77 20.35
C ASP A 306 10.26 -10.70 20.13
N ALA A 307 10.92 -10.24 21.19
CA ALA A 307 12.07 -9.35 21.10
C ALA A 307 13.29 -10.01 20.42
N GLN A 308 13.65 -11.24 20.83
CA GLN A 308 14.72 -12.00 20.18
C GLN A 308 14.42 -12.26 18.70
N PHE A 309 13.17 -12.59 18.39
CA PHE A 309 12.70 -12.75 17.02
C PHE A 309 12.83 -11.45 16.21
N THR A 310 12.52 -10.31 16.81
CA THR A 310 12.64 -8.99 16.20
C THR A 310 14.09 -8.62 15.92
N GLU A 311 14.99 -8.79 16.89
CA GLU A 311 16.42 -8.53 16.72
C GLU A 311 17.03 -9.42 15.62
N ALA A 312 16.62 -10.69 15.55
CA ALA A 312 17.03 -11.59 14.49
C ALA A 312 16.54 -11.15 13.10
N LEU A 313 15.28 -10.72 12.98
CA LEU A 313 14.74 -10.19 11.74
C LEU A 313 15.44 -8.91 11.29
N ASP A 314 15.68 -7.97 12.20
CA ASP A 314 16.38 -6.73 11.89
C ASP A 314 17.84 -7.01 11.46
N THR A 315 18.50 -8.02 12.07
CA THR A 315 19.83 -8.48 11.65
C THR A 315 19.81 -9.02 10.22
N LEU A 316 18.83 -9.85 9.88
CA LEU A 316 18.67 -10.38 8.52
C LEU A 316 18.34 -9.27 7.51
N ALA A 317 17.47 -8.33 7.88
CA ALA A 317 17.14 -7.18 7.05
C ALA A 317 18.36 -6.30 6.75
N THR A 318 19.21 -6.09 7.76
CA THR A 318 20.47 -5.34 7.59
C THR A 318 21.44 -6.06 6.65
N ALA A 319 21.51 -7.39 6.74
CA ALA A 319 22.43 -8.19 5.92
C ALA A 319 21.95 -8.37 4.47
N PHE A 320 20.65 -8.58 4.26
CA PHE A 320 20.09 -9.02 2.98
C PHE A 320 19.11 -8.04 2.33
N GLY A 321 18.70 -6.98 3.03
CA GLY A 321 17.69 -6.03 2.60
C GLY A 321 16.33 -6.24 3.30
N GLU A 322 15.54 -5.17 3.33
CA GLU A 322 14.24 -5.13 4.02
C GLU A 322 13.17 -6.04 3.37
N GLU A 323 13.34 -6.38 2.09
CA GLU A 323 12.46 -7.31 1.37
C GLU A 323 12.38 -8.69 2.04
N ILE A 324 13.49 -9.17 2.61
CA ILE A 324 13.51 -10.44 3.35
C ILE A 324 12.61 -10.36 4.57
N LYS A 325 12.61 -9.23 5.29
CA LYS A 325 11.75 -9.03 6.45
C LYS A 325 10.28 -9.10 6.03
N HIS A 326 9.91 -8.44 4.93
CA HIS A 326 8.55 -8.50 4.40
C HIS A 326 8.14 -9.92 4.02
N LEU A 327 9.02 -10.64 3.34
CA LEU A 327 8.79 -12.04 2.97
C LEU A 327 8.54 -12.90 4.22
N LEU A 328 9.38 -12.77 5.26
CA LEU A 328 9.30 -13.57 6.49
C LEU A 328 8.11 -13.22 7.39
N LEU A 329 7.63 -11.97 7.35
CA LEU A 329 6.46 -11.53 8.12
C LEU A 329 5.13 -11.90 7.44
N THR A 330 5.15 -12.17 6.14
CA THR A 330 4.00 -12.72 5.40
C THR A 330 3.91 -14.24 5.62
N ARG A 331 2.71 -14.81 5.69
CA ARG A 331 2.47 -16.26 5.91
C ARG A 331 2.99 -17.18 4.78
N ASN A 332 3.74 -16.64 3.82
CA ASN A 332 4.16 -17.35 2.63
C ASN A 332 5.52 -18.04 2.75
N THR A 333 6.26 -17.85 3.85
CA THR A 333 7.49 -18.61 4.11
C THR A 333 7.26 -19.71 5.13
N ARG A 334 7.63 -20.97 4.81
CA ARG A 334 7.62 -22.07 5.81
C ARG A 334 8.80 -22.02 6.79
N LEU A 335 9.47 -20.88 6.90
CA LEU A 335 10.57 -20.66 7.84
C LEU A 335 9.97 -20.43 9.22
N THR A 336 10.34 -21.29 10.16
CA THR A 336 9.88 -21.14 11.55
C THR A 336 10.67 -20.04 12.26
N LYS A 337 10.14 -19.50 13.37
CA LYS A 337 10.89 -18.55 14.21
C LYS A 337 12.28 -19.09 14.63
N LYS A 338 12.40 -20.41 14.83
CA LYS A 338 13.69 -21.05 15.16
C LYS A 338 14.67 -20.98 13.99
N ASP A 339 14.19 -21.16 12.76
CA ASP A 339 15.02 -21.05 11.56
C ASP A 339 15.54 -19.63 11.38
N ILE A 340 14.70 -18.64 11.65
CA ILE A 340 15.05 -17.21 11.56
C ILE A 340 16.13 -16.85 12.60
N LEU A 341 15.99 -17.33 13.84
CA LEU A 341 17.00 -17.16 14.89
C LEU A 341 18.34 -17.81 14.50
N LEU A 342 18.30 -19.02 13.93
CA LEU A 342 19.49 -19.72 13.47
C LEU A 342 20.18 -18.95 12.33
N LEU A 343 19.42 -18.49 11.34
CA LEU A 343 19.96 -17.73 10.21
C LEU A 343 20.61 -16.43 10.67
N ALA A 344 19.98 -15.69 11.59
CA ALA A 344 20.55 -14.47 12.14
C ALA A 344 21.86 -14.73 12.88
N LYS A 345 21.94 -15.84 13.63
CA LYS A 345 23.17 -16.27 14.31
C LYS A 345 24.28 -16.60 13.31
N VAL A 346 23.97 -17.34 12.24
CA VAL A 346 24.93 -17.66 11.16
C VAL A 346 25.44 -16.38 10.48
N VAL A 347 24.57 -15.39 10.25
CA VAL A 347 25.00 -14.09 9.68
C VAL A 347 26.03 -13.40 10.58
N GLN A 348 25.83 -13.45 11.90
CA GLN A 348 26.73 -12.81 12.86
C GLN A 348 28.06 -13.57 13.04
N GLU A 349 28.03 -14.91 13.04
CA GLU A 349 29.20 -15.75 13.37
C GLU A 349 30.00 -16.20 12.13
N GLU A 350 29.32 -16.56 11.03
CA GLU A 350 29.90 -17.25 9.88
C GLU A 350 29.78 -16.45 8.57
N GLY A 351 29.03 -15.35 8.58
CA GLY A 351 28.95 -14.37 7.49
C GLY A 351 27.81 -14.56 6.48
N LYS A 352 27.57 -13.51 5.69
CA LYS A 352 26.41 -13.37 4.78
C LYS A 352 26.28 -14.50 3.74
N GLN A 353 27.39 -14.98 3.17
CA GLN A 353 27.38 -15.93 2.05
C GLN A 353 26.84 -17.32 2.46
N LEU A 354 27.19 -17.78 3.67
CA LEU A 354 26.74 -19.09 4.15
C LEU A 354 25.28 -19.05 4.57
N ALA A 355 24.86 -17.97 5.22
CA ALA A 355 23.46 -17.72 5.54
C ALA A 355 22.59 -17.63 4.27
N GLN A 356 23.07 -17.01 3.18
CA GLN A 356 22.36 -17.00 1.89
C GLN A 356 22.17 -18.43 1.36
N LYS A 357 23.22 -19.25 1.34
CA LYS A 357 23.12 -20.65 0.88
C LYS A 357 22.11 -21.47 1.69
N LEU A 358 22.06 -21.27 3.01
CA LEU A 358 21.09 -21.93 3.89
C LEU A 358 19.67 -21.44 3.64
N LEU A 359 19.50 -20.13 3.44
CA LEU A 359 18.23 -19.52 3.09
C LEU A 359 17.73 -20.05 1.75
N ASP A 360 18.54 -20.04 0.70
CA ASP A 360 18.21 -20.56 -0.63
C ASP A 360 17.85 -22.05 -0.58
N LYS A 361 18.60 -22.86 0.18
CA LYS A 361 18.30 -24.29 0.35
C LYS A 361 16.94 -24.53 1.03
N LYS A 362 16.55 -23.66 1.97
CA LYS A 362 15.25 -23.74 2.65
C LYS A 362 14.12 -23.16 1.81
N LEU A 363 14.36 -22.08 1.07
CA LEU A 363 13.41 -21.49 0.13
C LEU A 363 13.14 -22.41 -1.05
N ASN A 364 14.16 -23.05 -1.64
CA ASN A 364 13.99 -24.04 -2.72
C ASN A 364 13.17 -25.26 -2.29
N LYS A 365 13.32 -25.72 -1.03
CA LYS A 365 12.41 -26.73 -0.45
C LYS A 365 10.99 -26.22 -0.26
N CYS A 366 10.80 -24.91 -0.06
CA CYS A 366 9.47 -24.31 0.00
C CYS A 366 8.87 -24.17 -1.40
N ASP A 367 9.67 -23.80 -2.39
CA ASP A 367 9.26 -23.58 -3.78
C ASP A 367 8.75 -24.88 -4.42
N ILE A 368 9.42 -26.01 -4.21
CA ILE A 368 8.94 -27.33 -4.67
C ILE A 368 7.58 -27.67 -4.04
N VAL A 369 7.36 -27.34 -2.77
CA VAL A 369 6.10 -27.66 -2.08
C VAL A 369 5.07 -26.53 -2.17
N GLN A 370 5.43 -25.34 -2.65
CA GLN A 370 4.54 -24.26 -3.07
C GLN A 370 4.10 -24.48 -4.50
N GLN A 371 4.95 -24.86 -5.45
CA GLN A 371 4.55 -25.35 -6.77
C GLN A 371 3.51 -26.49 -6.68
N ILE A 372 3.57 -27.32 -5.64
CA ILE A 372 2.57 -28.36 -5.36
C ILE A 372 1.28 -27.81 -4.70
N LYS A 373 1.32 -26.68 -3.98
CA LYS A 373 0.19 -26.11 -3.20
C LYS A 373 -0.43 -24.82 -3.75
N SER A 374 0.27 -24.06 -4.59
CA SER A 374 -0.05 -22.69 -5.02
C SER A 374 -0.49 -22.64 -6.48
N LYS A 375 -1.17 -23.66 -7.00
CA LYS A 375 -2.05 -23.45 -8.15
C LYS A 375 -3.16 -22.48 -7.69
N GLN A 376 -2.87 -21.18 -7.73
CA GLN A 376 -3.91 -20.20 -8.00
C GLN A 376 -4.58 -20.64 -9.31
N PRO A 377 -5.92 -20.58 -9.42
CA PRO A 377 -6.60 -20.96 -10.65
C PRO A 377 -6.05 -20.09 -11.78
N VAL A 378 -5.20 -20.68 -12.60
CA VAL A 378 -4.93 -20.15 -13.94
C VAL A 378 -6.29 -20.18 -14.62
N PRO A 379 -6.78 -19.06 -15.18
CA PRO A 379 -7.99 -19.08 -15.98
C PRO A 379 -7.91 -20.25 -16.95
N ASN A 380 -8.97 -21.05 -17.05
CA ASN A 380 -9.02 -22.14 -18.00
C ASN A 380 -8.63 -21.55 -19.38
N PRO A 381 -7.50 -21.97 -19.98
CA PRO A 381 -6.96 -21.32 -21.17
C PRO A 381 -7.81 -21.60 -22.41
N HIS A 382 -8.77 -22.51 -22.28
CA HIS A 382 -9.59 -22.99 -23.36
C HIS A 382 -10.89 -22.20 -23.56
N PHE A 383 -11.42 -22.28 -24.78
CA PHE A 383 -12.70 -21.68 -25.15
C PHE A 383 -13.64 -22.68 -25.82
N VAL A 384 -14.95 -22.40 -25.77
CA VAL A 384 -15.97 -23.24 -26.42
C VAL A 384 -15.75 -23.21 -27.94
N GLY A 385 -15.72 -24.38 -28.56
CA GLY A 385 -15.45 -24.60 -29.98
C GLY A 385 -13.99 -24.89 -30.32
N GLU A 386 -13.06 -24.79 -29.36
CA GLU A 386 -11.64 -25.09 -29.57
C GLU A 386 -11.40 -26.59 -29.85
N LEU A 387 -10.52 -26.88 -30.82
CA LEU A 387 -10.09 -28.24 -31.16
C LEU A 387 -8.85 -28.62 -30.33
N CYS A 388 -8.94 -29.74 -29.61
CA CYS A 388 -7.87 -30.27 -28.77
C CYS A 388 -7.59 -31.74 -29.07
N GLN A 389 -6.45 -32.24 -28.62
CA GLN A 389 -6.08 -33.65 -28.59
C GLN A 389 -6.10 -34.16 -27.14
N ILE A 390 -6.59 -35.39 -26.95
CA ILE A 390 -6.63 -36.03 -25.63
C ILE A 390 -5.27 -36.69 -25.33
N ILE A 391 -4.66 -36.34 -24.20
CA ILE A 391 -3.40 -36.96 -23.75
C ILE A 391 -3.68 -38.21 -22.88
N GLY A 392 -4.75 -38.20 -22.07
CA GLY A 392 -5.16 -39.34 -21.25
C GLY A 392 -4.22 -39.64 -20.05
N LYS A 393 -3.66 -38.61 -19.42
CA LYS A 393 -2.70 -38.73 -18.32
C LYS A 393 -3.43 -39.02 -17.00
N GLY A 394 -3.22 -40.23 -16.47
CA GLY A 394 -3.71 -40.61 -15.13
C GLY A 394 -5.21 -40.91 -15.04
N ASP A 395 -5.92 -40.92 -16.16
CA ASP A 395 -7.35 -41.25 -16.25
C ASP A 395 -7.53 -42.53 -17.09
N PRO A 396 -7.98 -43.65 -16.50
CA PRO A 396 -8.16 -44.92 -17.21
C PRO A 396 -9.17 -44.90 -18.36
N GLU A 397 -10.19 -44.03 -18.29
CA GLU A 397 -11.22 -43.92 -19.33
C GLU A 397 -10.71 -43.10 -20.51
N LEU A 398 -10.07 -41.96 -20.23
CA LEU A 398 -9.46 -41.11 -21.27
C LEU A 398 -8.25 -41.76 -21.93
N LYS A 399 -7.56 -42.67 -21.25
CA LYS A 399 -6.41 -43.39 -21.82
C LYS A 399 -6.75 -44.14 -23.11
N LYS A 400 -7.99 -44.62 -23.25
CA LYS A 400 -8.46 -45.30 -24.49
C LYS A 400 -8.60 -44.33 -25.67
N PHE A 401 -8.77 -43.05 -25.38
CA PHE A 401 -8.90 -41.95 -26.33
C PHE A 401 -7.62 -41.12 -26.46
N SER A 402 -6.51 -41.58 -25.88
CA SER A 402 -5.22 -40.90 -26.03
C SER A 402 -4.83 -40.80 -27.51
N GLY A 403 -4.44 -39.60 -27.93
CA GLY A 403 -4.16 -39.25 -29.31
C GLY A 403 -5.38 -38.89 -30.16
N CYS A 404 -6.61 -39.04 -29.65
CA CYS A 404 -7.81 -38.66 -30.38
C CYS A 404 -8.06 -37.15 -30.31
N TRP A 405 -8.64 -36.57 -31.36
CA TRP A 405 -9.14 -35.20 -31.32
C TRP A 405 -10.45 -35.10 -30.51
N CYS A 406 -10.71 -33.92 -29.97
CA CYS A 406 -11.94 -33.56 -29.29
C CYS A 406 -12.24 -32.07 -29.46
N ILE A 407 -13.52 -31.68 -29.38
CA ILE A 407 -13.98 -30.29 -29.42
C ILE A 407 -14.48 -29.89 -28.04
N ILE A 408 -14.12 -28.70 -27.58
CA ILE A 408 -14.58 -28.18 -26.30
C ILE A 408 -16.02 -27.66 -26.43
N ILE A 409 -16.94 -28.24 -25.67
CA ILE A 409 -18.37 -27.86 -25.68
C ILE A 409 -18.76 -26.98 -24.49
N GLU A 410 -18.03 -27.09 -23.36
CA GLU A 410 -18.24 -26.25 -22.17
C GLU A 410 -16.92 -26.02 -21.43
N VAL A 411 -16.74 -24.82 -20.88
CA VAL A 411 -15.53 -24.42 -20.13
C VAL A 411 -15.89 -24.20 -18.67
N ASN A 412 -15.35 -25.04 -17.78
CA ASN A 412 -15.47 -24.91 -16.34
C ASN A 412 -14.16 -24.39 -15.72
N THR A 413 -14.19 -23.95 -14.46
CA THR A 413 -13.03 -23.35 -13.77
C THR A 413 -11.77 -24.23 -13.77
N TYR A 414 -11.92 -25.56 -13.75
CA TYR A 414 -10.79 -26.51 -13.67
C TYR A 414 -10.89 -27.67 -14.67
N SER A 415 -11.87 -27.64 -15.58
CA SER A 415 -12.15 -28.72 -16.53
C SER A 415 -12.87 -28.18 -17.76
N CYS A 416 -12.91 -28.99 -18.82
CA CYS A 416 -13.73 -28.74 -19.99
C CYS A 416 -14.66 -29.94 -20.22
N ALA A 417 -15.89 -29.69 -20.62
CA ALA A 417 -16.68 -30.74 -21.27
C ALA A 417 -16.19 -30.84 -22.72
N VAL A 418 -15.94 -32.05 -23.20
CA VAL A 418 -15.39 -32.28 -24.54
C VAL A 418 -16.19 -33.32 -25.29
N GLN A 419 -16.32 -33.11 -26.59
CA GLN A 419 -16.95 -34.02 -27.54
C GLN A 419 -15.86 -34.71 -28.37
N THR A 420 -15.88 -36.04 -28.42
CA THR A 420 -14.97 -36.83 -29.28
C THR A 420 -15.74 -37.45 -30.43
N TYR A 421 -15.08 -38.19 -31.34
CA TYR A 421 -15.77 -38.93 -32.39
C TYR A 421 -16.78 -39.98 -31.89
N ARG A 422 -16.61 -40.52 -30.68
CA ARG A 422 -17.39 -41.65 -30.16
C ARG A 422 -18.28 -41.33 -28.97
N MET A 423 -17.81 -40.47 -28.06
CA MET A 423 -18.55 -40.15 -26.84
C MET A 423 -18.16 -38.79 -26.28
N ASP A 424 -19.02 -38.25 -25.43
CA ASP A 424 -18.85 -36.95 -24.81
C ASP A 424 -18.39 -37.16 -23.37
N PHE A 425 -17.41 -36.36 -22.96
CA PHE A 425 -16.91 -36.36 -21.59
C PHE A 425 -17.34 -35.07 -20.91
N PRO A 426 -18.20 -35.13 -19.88
CA PRO A 426 -18.74 -33.93 -19.23
C PRO A 426 -17.70 -33.15 -18.43
N ALA A 427 -16.60 -33.78 -18.01
CA ALA A 427 -15.54 -33.13 -17.27
C ALA A 427 -14.17 -33.77 -17.53
N VAL A 428 -13.33 -33.10 -18.31
CA VAL A 428 -11.93 -33.46 -18.58
C VAL A 428 -11.02 -32.40 -17.97
N LYS A 429 -10.03 -32.84 -17.18
CA LYS A 429 -9.03 -31.93 -16.59
C LYS A 429 -8.15 -31.31 -17.67
N LEU A 430 -7.74 -30.06 -17.46
CA LEU A 430 -6.91 -29.29 -18.41
C LEU A 430 -5.61 -30.00 -18.79
N GLU A 431 -5.01 -30.75 -17.87
CA GLU A 431 -3.77 -31.50 -18.11
C GLU A 431 -3.92 -32.69 -19.09
N ASN A 432 -5.17 -33.02 -19.46
CA ASN A 432 -5.49 -34.07 -20.43
C ASN A 432 -5.85 -33.53 -21.81
N LEU A 433 -5.79 -32.20 -22.02
CA LEU A 433 -6.15 -31.52 -23.26
C LEU A 433 -4.95 -30.75 -23.80
N GLU A 434 -4.67 -30.91 -25.09
CA GLU A 434 -3.64 -30.17 -25.82
C GLU A 434 -4.25 -29.47 -27.04
N PRO A 435 -4.15 -28.13 -27.18
CA PRO A 435 -4.71 -27.42 -28.33
C PRO A 435 -4.11 -27.91 -29.66
N VAL A 436 -4.96 -28.12 -30.66
CA VAL A 436 -4.55 -28.49 -32.03
C VAL A 436 -4.72 -27.28 -32.94
N TYR A 437 -3.61 -26.70 -33.37
CA TYR A 437 -3.62 -25.58 -34.31
C TYR A 437 -3.81 -26.09 -35.75
N THR A 438 -4.98 -25.83 -36.33
CA THR A 438 -5.26 -26.17 -37.73
C THR A 438 -5.35 -24.88 -38.56
N PRO A 439 -4.77 -24.81 -39.77
CA PRO A 439 -4.85 -23.61 -40.62
C PRO A 439 -6.26 -23.27 -41.09
N ASN A 440 -7.21 -24.21 -40.98
CA ASN A 440 -8.58 -24.11 -41.50
C ASN A 440 -9.58 -24.72 -40.52
N GLU A 441 -9.75 -24.05 -39.37
CA GLU A 441 -10.65 -24.46 -38.28
C GLU A 441 -12.09 -24.78 -38.74
N PRO A 442 -12.75 -24.01 -39.63
CA PRO A 442 -14.11 -24.33 -40.07
C PRO A 442 -14.21 -25.69 -40.79
N THR A 443 -13.17 -26.06 -41.53
CA THR A 443 -13.12 -27.34 -42.23
C THR A 443 -12.85 -28.48 -41.25
N ALA A 444 -11.99 -28.25 -40.24
CA ALA A 444 -11.73 -29.21 -39.18
C ALA A 444 -13.00 -29.54 -38.39
N THR A 445 -13.74 -28.53 -37.92
CA THR A 445 -15.03 -28.73 -37.22
C THR A 445 -16.02 -29.52 -38.08
N LYS A 446 -16.17 -29.15 -39.37
CA LYS A 446 -17.06 -29.87 -40.29
C LYS A 446 -16.67 -31.35 -40.44
N ASN A 447 -15.39 -31.67 -40.55
CA ASN A 447 -14.93 -33.05 -40.67
C ASN A 447 -15.11 -33.83 -39.36
N CYS A 448 -14.87 -33.20 -38.21
CA CYS A 448 -15.16 -33.80 -36.91
C CYS A 448 -16.65 -34.16 -36.76
N ASP A 449 -17.56 -33.26 -37.16
CA ASP A 449 -19.01 -33.49 -37.13
C ASP A 449 -19.46 -34.61 -38.08
N ARG A 450 -18.82 -34.71 -39.26
CA ARG A 450 -19.04 -35.82 -40.21
C ARG A 450 -18.66 -37.16 -39.59
N ILE A 451 -17.45 -37.24 -39.04
CA ILE A 451 -16.93 -38.45 -38.40
C ILE A 451 -17.80 -38.85 -37.21
N ARG A 452 -18.24 -37.89 -36.37
CA ARG A 452 -19.14 -38.14 -35.22
C ARG A 452 -20.45 -38.78 -35.66
N ARG A 453 -21.17 -38.15 -36.61
CA ARG A 453 -22.47 -38.63 -37.09
C ARG A 453 -22.37 -40.04 -37.67
N LEU A 454 -21.34 -40.27 -38.47
CA LEU A 454 -21.09 -41.59 -39.06
C LEU A 454 -20.75 -42.64 -37.99
N THR A 455 -19.96 -42.26 -36.98
CA THR A 455 -19.63 -43.14 -35.85
C THR A 455 -20.90 -43.56 -35.10
N ASP A 456 -21.81 -42.62 -34.83
CA ASP A 456 -23.05 -42.93 -34.09
C ASP A 456 -23.94 -43.93 -34.84
N GLU A 457 -24.01 -43.88 -36.18
CA GLU A 457 -24.75 -44.87 -36.99
C GLU A 457 -24.03 -46.22 -37.08
N ILE A 458 -22.71 -46.23 -37.33
CA ILE A 458 -21.90 -47.47 -37.38
C ILE A 458 -22.01 -48.27 -36.08
N TYR A 459 -21.99 -47.60 -34.93
CA TYR A 459 -22.09 -48.29 -33.63
C TYR A 459 -23.51 -48.83 -33.34
N LYS A 460 -24.55 -48.34 -34.02
CA LYS A 460 -25.91 -48.94 -33.96
C LYS A 460 -26.00 -50.19 -34.81
N ASP A 461 -25.28 -50.23 -35.93
CA ASP A 461 -25.24 -51.34 -36.89
C ASP A 461 -24.29 -52.48 -36.46
N PHE A 462 -23.45 -52.23 -35.44
CA PHE A 462 -22.48 -53.19 -34.87
C PHE A 462 -21.42 -53.73 -35.86
N GLU A 463 -21.11 -53.00 -36.95
CA GLU A 463 -20.11 -53.42 -37.92
C GLU A 463 -18.68 -53.09 -37.45
N PRO A 464 -17.87 -54.10 -37.04
CA PRO A 464 -16.58 -53.87 -36.38
C PRO A 464 -15.53 -53.28 -37.31
N THR A 465 -15.61 -53.58 -38.61
CA THR A 465 -14.67 -53.11 -39.63
C THR A 465 -14.77 -51.59 -39.79
N HIS A 466 -16.00 -51.08 -39.91
CA HIS A 466 -16.26 -49.65 -40.02
C HIS A 466 -15.92 -48.92 -38.71
N ALA A 467 -16.18 -49.54 -37.56
CA ALA A 467 -15.79 -48.99 -36.26
C ALA A 467 -14.27 -48.82 -36.13
N ALA A 468 -13.47 -49.77 -36.62
CA ALA A 468 -12.02 -49.66 -36.63
C ALA A 468 -11.52 -48.49 -37.52
N VAL A 469 -12.19 -48.24 -38.66
CA VAL A 469 -11.88 -47.09 -39.51
C VAL A 469 -12.18 -45.78 -38.78
N MET A 470 -13.31 -45.69 -38.07
CA MET A 470 -13.65 -44.50 -37.27
C MET A 470 -12.64 -44.26 -36.15
N GLU A 471 -12.13 -45.30 -35.49
CA GLU A 471 -11.09 -45.17 -34.46
C GLU A 471 -9.79 -44.58 -35.03
N VAL A 472 -9.42 -44.94 -36.26
CA VAL A 472 -8.25 -44.36 -36.95
C VAL A 472 -8.51 -42.90 -37.31
N LEU A 473 -9.68 -42.56 -37.84
CA LEU A 473 -10.05 -41.18 -38.17
C LEU A 473 -10.21 -40.29 -36.92
N GLY A 474 -10.56 -40.89 -35.78
CA GLY A 474 -10.59 -40.22 -34.48
C GLY A 474 -9.21 -39.76 -33.99
N ARG A 475 -8.11 -40.35 -34.51
CA ARG A 475 -6.71 -40.05 -34.12
C ARG A 475 -5.96 -39.20 -35.14
N LEU A 476 -6.67 -38.51 -36.04
CA LEU A 476 -6.03 -37.61 -36.99
C LEU A 476 -5.37 -36.43 -36.26
N ALA A 477 -4.10 -36.17 -36.59
CA ALA A 477 -3.34 -35.05 -36.04
C ALA A 477 -3.86 -33.69 -36.52
N ASP A 478 -4.42 -33.62 -37.73
CA ASP A 478 -5.06 -32.42 -38.29
C ASP A 478 -6.37 -32.82 -39.01
N PRO A 479 -7.53 -32.73 -38.35
CA PRO A 479 -8.84 -32.97 -38.97
C PRO A 479 -9.21 -31.97 -40.07
N GLY A 480 -8.53 -30.83 -40.15
CA GLY A 480 -8.75 -29.81 -41.18
C GLY A 480 -8.14 -30.14 -42.54
N SER A 481 -7.21 -31.10 -42.60
CA SER A 481 -6.47 -31.46 -43.82
C SER A 481 -6.53 -32.96 -44.11
N LEU A 482 -7.74 -33.47 -44.42
CA LEU A 482 -7.91 -34.86 -44.85
C LEU A 482 -7.20 -35.13 -46.18
N THR A 483 -6.45 -36.22 -46.25
CA THR A 483 -5.85 -36.68 -47.51
C THR A 483 -6.93 -37.16 -48.49
N SER A 484 -6.66 -37.11 -49.79
CA SER A 484 -7.62 -37.58 -50.81
C SER A 484 -8.04 -39.05 -50.63
N LYS A 485 -7.21 -39.87 -49.97
CA LYS A 485 -7.56 -41.26 -49.64
C LYS A 485 -8.52 -41.32 -48.45
N GLN A 486 -8.26 -40.55 -47.39
CA GLN A 486 -9.15 -40.46 -46.23
C GLN A 486 -10.52 -39.90 -46.61
N GLU A 487 -10.56 -38.88 -47.46
CA GLU A 487 -11.82 -38.29 -47.94
C GLU A 487 -12.66 -39.31 -48.72
N ARG A 488 -12.03 -40.12 -49.58
CA ARG A 488 -12.73 -41.19 -50.32
C ARG A 488 -13.26 -42.29 -49.39
N ILE A 489 -12.53 -42.63 -48.35
CA ILE A 489 -12.97 -43.62 -47.35
C ILE A 489 -14.16 -43.06 -46.56
N LEU A 490 -14.08 -41.80 -46.11
CA LEU A 490 -15.15 -41.15 -45.37
C LEU A 490 -16.43 -41.03 -46.23
N ALA A 491 -16.30 -40.57 -47.48
CA ALA A 491 -17.43 -40.45 -48.41
C ALA A 491 -18.05 -41.80 -48.79
N PHE A 492 -17.23 -42.87 -48.90
CA PHE A 492 -17.74 -44.22 -49.12
C PHE A 492 -18.63 -44.66 -47.95
N LEU A 493 -18.16 -44.48 -46.71
CA LEU A 493 -18.91 -44.86 -45.52
C LEU A 493 -20.15 -43.98 -45.31
N GLU A 494 -20.08 -42.67 -45.58
CA GLU A 494 -21.25 -41.79 -45.55
C GLU A 494 -22.35 -42.27 -46.51
N ASN A 495 -21.99 -42.72 -47.72
CA ASN A 495 -22.96 -43.29 -48.66
C ASN A 495 -23.56 -44.62 -48.19
N GLU A 496 -22.77 -45.53 -47.63
CA GLU A 496 -23.25 -46.82 -47.09
C GLU A 496 -24.26 -46.63 -45.95
N TYR A 497 -24.04 -45.60 -45.10
CA TYR A 497 -24.91 -45.27 -43.97
C TYR A 497 -25.97 -44.20 -44.27
N ASN A 498 -26.10 -43.74 -45.52
CA ASN A 498 -27.05 -42.72 -45.99
C ASN A 498 -26.98 -41.36 -45.25
N LEU A 499 -25.77 -40.83 -45.01
CA LEU A 499 -25.51 -39.60 -44.25
C LEU A 499 -25.04 -38.39 -45.07
#